data_AF-A0ABD5SMU5-F1
#
_entry.id   AF-A0ABD5SMU5-F1
#
_cell.length_a   1.000
_cell.length_b   1.000
_cell.length_c   1.000
_cell.angle_alpha   90.00
_cell.angle_beta   90.00
_cell.angle_gamma   90.00
#
_symmetry.space_group_name_H-M   'P 1'
#
loop_
_entity.id
_entity.type
_entity.pdbx_description
1 polymer ?
#
loop_
_entity_poly.entity_id
_entity_poly.type
_entity_poly.pdbx_seq_one_letter_code
_entity_poly.pdbx_strand_id
1 'polypeptide(L)'
;MRRVLRFLVGVGAGGTILAGYLYTVGAETVLNQAIAVTPWALGVIAILVVLEGLADAIGVWASIAPLGDGISPGKSVQFALAGDFFDTLSPAGPVSSEPIMARFFSVATDTGYSEALGVRSTAKYVKSGTQTVFSTVLGMFVLFGTPDATPILLTFGLSIAGLVVFGGVILRTRNYLSKGIAAVLTPAVSRISGLYREQPHDRAFVAAGVDRYWQRIVGFQETPRLLALIAV
;
A
#
# COMPACT_ATOMS: atom_id res chain seq x y z
N MET A 1 30.47 7.32 1.54
CA MET A 1 30.19 8.75 1.84
C MET A 1 28.75 9.20 1.52
N ARG A 2 28.21 9.02 0.30
CA ARG A 2 26.85 9.55 -0.05
C ARG A 2 25.67 9.01 0.78
N ARG A 3 25.70 7.76 1.26
CA ARG A 3 24.61 7.17 2.07
C ARG A 3 24.57 7.73 3.49
N VAL A 4 25.74 7.81 4.14
CA VAL A 4 25.88 8.39 5.49
C VAL A 4 25.46 9.85 5.49
N LEU A 5 25.86 10.63 4.48
CA LEU A 5 25.44 12.04 4.37
C LEU A 5 23.91 12.17 4.24
N ARG A 6 23.26 11.36 3.41
CA ARG A 6 21.79 11.35 3.27
C ARG A 6 21.09 10.95 4.55
N PHE A 7 21.62 9.95 5.25
CA PHE A 7 21.12 9.54 6.55
C PHE A 7 21.23 10.69 7.57
N LEU A 8 22.41 11.32 7.68
CA LEU A 8 22.63 12.44 8.59
C LEU A 8 21.76 13.66 8.24
N VAL A 9 21.53 13.94 6.96
CA VAL A 9 20.58 14.99 6.52
C VAL A 9 19.15 14.64 6.92
N GLY A 10 18.73 13.38 6.74
CA GLY A 10 17.40 12.92 7.16
C GLY A 10 17.20 13.01 8.67
N VAL A 11 18.17 12.52 9.44
CA VAL A 11 18.17 12.60 10.92
C VAL A 11 18.21 14.06 11.37
N GLY A 12 19.04 14.89 10.74
CA GLY A 12 19.11 16.32 11.04
C GLY A 12 17.79 17.03 10.74
N ALA A 13 17.17 16.75 9.60
CA ALA A 13 15.88 17.33 9.23
C ALA A 13 14.77 16.90 10.19
N GLY A 14 14.65 15.59 10.47
CA GLY A 14 13.67 15.06 11.42
C GLY A 14 13.89 15.60 12.84
N GLY A 15 15.14 15.63 13.30
CA GLY A 15 15.53 16.20 14.58
C GLY A 15 15.24 17.70 14.68
N THR A 16 15.45 18.46 13.60
CA THR A 16 15.15 19.90 13.55
C THR A 16 13.64 20.16 13.59
N ILE A 17 12.84 19.34 12.90
CA ILE A 17 11.37 19.43 12.96
C ILE A 17 10.88 19.13 14.38
N LEU A 18 11.39 18.06 15.00
CA LEU A 18 11.06 17.70 16.37
C LEU A 18 11.49 18.81 17.36
N ALA A 19 12.71 19.31 17.23
CA ALA A 19 13.22 20.39 18.06
C ALA A 19 12.40 21.68 17.88
N GLY A 20 12.00 22.01 16.64
CA GLY A 20 11.12 23.14 16.36
C GLY A 20 9.75 22.98 17.00
N TYR A 21 9.14 21.79 16.89
CA TYR A 21 7.87 21.48 17.55
C TYR A 21 8.00 21.61 19.09
N LEU A 22 9.00 20.97 19.69
CA LEU A 22 9.23 21.04 21.14
C LEU A 22 9.57 22.45 21.61
N TYR A 23 10.25 23.25 20.79
CA TYR A 23 10.53 24.65 21.08
C TYR A 23 9.25 25.51 21.04
N THR A 24 8.39 25.30 20.03
CA THR A 24 7.15 26.07 19.88
C THR A 24 6.06 25.69 20.89
N VAL A 25 5.91 24.41 21.22
CA VAL A 25 4.88 23.90 22.14
C VAL A 25 5.38 23.83 23.58
N GLY A 26 6.69 23.70 23.78
CA GLY A 26 7.33 23.47 25.07
C GLY A 26 7.47 21.97 25.37
N ALA A 27 8.70 21.51 25.62
CA ALA A 27 8.97 20.10 25.92
C ALA A 27 8.26 19.61 27.20
N GLU A 28 8.14 20.48 28.21
CA GLU A 28 7.43 20.19 29.45
C GLU A 28 5.93 20.06 29.20
N THR A 29 5.34 20.90 28.35
CA THR A 29 3.94 20.79 27.92
C THR A 29 3.66 19.44 27.26
N VAL A 30 4.52 19.03 26.33
CA VAL A 30 4.40 17.74 25.63
C VAL A 30 4.53 16.57 26.61
N LEU A 31 5.51 16.63 27.51
CA LEU A 31 5.71 15.60 28.53
C LEU A 31 4.50 15.50 29.48
N ASN A 32 4.00 16.64 29.96
CA ASN A 32 2.84 16.70 30.85
C ASN A 32 1.58 16.15 30.17
N GLN A 33 1.40 16.39 28.88
CA GLN A 33 0.30 15.79 28.12
C GLN A 33 0.48 14.28 27.91
N ALA A 34 1.70 13.83 27.64
CA ALA A 34 1.99 12.40 27.46
C ALA A 34 1.74 11.59 28.75
N ILE A 35 2.08 12.14 29.92
CA ILE A 35 1.83 11.46 31.21
C ILE A 35 0.39 11.66 31.72
N ALA A 36 -0.32 12.68 31.23
CA ALA A 36 -1.73 12.89 31.56
C ALA A 36 -2.67 11.89 30.85
N VAL A 37 -2.16 11.10 29.90
CA VAL A 37 -2.92 10.02 29.26
C VAL A 37 -3.31 9.00 30.34
N THR A 38 -4.61 8.80 30.50
CA THR A 38 -5.14 7.88 31.51
C THR A 38 -4.77 6.43 31.17
N PRO A 39 -4.47 5.57 32.17
CA PRO A 39 -4.11 4.17 31.92
C PRO A 39 -5.16 3.38 31.12
N TRP A 40 -6.45 3.70 31.29
CA TRP A 40 -7.50 3.04 30.51
C TRP A 40 -7.45 3.44 29.03
N ALA A 41 -7.05 4.67 28.70
CA ALA A 41 -6.89 5.10 27.31
C ALA A 41 -5.71 4.36 26.64
N LEU A 42 -4.63 4.11 27.38
CA LEU A 42 -3.55 3.22 26.92
C LEU A 42 -4.06 1.80 26.67
N GLY A 43 -4.94 1.28 27.54
CA GLY A 43 -5.62 0.00 27.33
C GLY A 43 -6.46 -0.05 26.05
N VAL A 44 -7.24 1.00 25.78
CA VAL A 44 -8.02 1.13 24.53
C VAL A 44 -7.10 1.19 23.31
N ILE A 45 -6.02 1.97 23.35
CA ILE A 45 -5.04 2.05 22.27
C ILE A 45 -4.42 0.67 22.02
N ALA A 46 -4.03 -0.05 23.07
CA ALA A 46 -3.48 -1.40 22.93
C ALA A 46 -4.47 -2.36 22.26
N ILE A 47 -5.76 -2.29 22.61
CA ILE A 47 -6.81 -3.08 21.97
C ILE A 47 -6.95 -2.68 20.48
N LEU A 48 -6.96 -1.40 20.17
CA LEU A 48 -7.06 -0.91 18.78
C LEU A 48 -5.88 -1.36 17.93
N VAL A 49 -4.66 -1.32 18.46
CA VAL A 49 -3.44 -1.82 17.78
C VAL A 49 -3.55 -3.32 17.51
N VAL A 50 -4.09 -4.09 18.46
CA VAL A 50 -4.32 -5.53 18.25
C VAL A 50 -5.37 -5.77 17.16
N LEU A 51 -6.47 -5.02 17.18
CA LEU A 51 -7.53 -5.12 16.17
C LEU A 51 -7.04 -4.72 14.77
N GLU A 52 -6.21 -3.68 14.67
CA GLU A 52 -5.54 -3.28 13.44
C GLU A 52 -4.64 -4.41 12.92
N GLY A 53 -3.80 -5.00 13.78
CA GLY A 53 -2.95 -6.13 13.39
C GLY A 53 -3.75 -7.37 12.93
N LEU A 54 -4.94 -7.60 13.50
CA LEU A 54 -5.85 -8.66 13.05
C LEU A 54 -6.48 -8.34 11.69
N ALA A 55 -6.92 -7.11 11.46
CA ALA A 55 -7.42 -6.66 10.17
C ALA A 55 -6.33 -6.81 9.09
N ASP A 56 -5.09 -6.46 9.43
CA ASP A 56 -3.95 -6.58 8.51
C ASP A 56 -3.60 -8.03 8.22
N ALA A 57 -3.67 -8.91 9.22
CA ALA A 57 -3.53 -10.35 9.02
C ALA A 57 -4.62 -10.91 8.10
N ILE A 58 -5.85 -10.41 8.17
CA ILE A 58 -6.95 -10.80 7.28
C ILE A 58 -6.69 -10.27 5.86
N GLY A 59 -6.30 -9.00 5.72
CA GLY A 59 -5.99 -8.39 4.43
C GLY A 59 -4.82 -9.08 3.73
N VAL A 60 -3.78 -9.46 4.46
CA VAL A 60 -2.65 -10.24 3.96
C VAL A 60 -3.11 -11.63 3.51
N TRP A 61 -3.91 -12.32 4.32
CA TRP A 61 -4.43 -13.65 3.97
C TRP A 61 -5.26 -13.59 2.69
N ALA A 62 -6.21 -12.64 2.63
CA ALA A 62 -7.09 -12.44 1.48
C ALA A 62 -6.30 -12.05 0.23
N SER A 63 -5.22 -11.28 0.38
CA SER A 63 -4.34 -10.93 -0.74
C SER A 63 -3.60 -12.13 -1.29
N ILE A 64 -3.14 -13.05 -0.44
CA ILE A 64 -2.28 -14.19 -0.84
C ILE A 64 -3.10 -15.42 -1.23
N ALA A 65 -4.38 -15.51 -0.84
CA ALA A 65 -5.26 -16.61 -1.20
C ALA A 65 -5.29 -16.97 -2.71
N PRO A 66 -5.16 -16.01 -3.66
CA PRO A 66 -5.07 -16.32 -5.09
C PRO A 66 -3.69 -16.86 -5.55
N LEU A 67 -2.68 -16.94 -4.67
CA LEU A 67 -1.32 -17.38 -4.99
C LEU A 67 -1.08 -18.82 -4.50
N GLY A 68 -0.93 -19.76 -5.43
CA GLY A 68 -0.65 -21.17 -5.11
C GLY A 68 -1.69 -21.75 -4.15
N ASP A 69 -1.22 -22.42 -3.09
CA ASP A 69 -2.07 -22.97 -2.03
C ASP A 69 -2.41 -21.94 -0.92
N GLY A 70 -2.03 -20.68 -1.10
CA GLY A 70 -2.16 -19.63 -0.09
C GLY A 70 -1.23 -19.84 1.11
N ILE A 71 -1.60 -19.28 2.27
CA ILE A 71 -0.82 -19.41 3.51
C ILE A 71 -1.72 -19.72 4.71
N SER A 72 -1.13 -20.35 5.72
CA SER A 72 -1.82 -20.61 6.99
C SER A 72 -2.13 -19.30 7.73
N PRO A 73 -3.17 -19.28 8.60
CA PRO A 73 -3.53 -18.08 9.38
C PRO A 73 -2.37 -17.54 10.21
N GLY A 74 -1.59 -18.42 10.84
CA GLY A 74 -0.41 -18.03 11.63
C GLY A 74 0.69 -17.37 10.79
N LYS A 75 0.95 -17.86 9.57
CA LYS A 75 1.86 -17.20 8.63
C LYS A 75 1.31 -15.85 8.18
N SER A 76 -0.02 -15.72 8.05
CA SER A 76 -0.63 -14.44 7.66
C SER A 76 -0.39 -13.35 8.71
N VAL A 77 -0.55 -13.68 9.99
CA VAL A 77 -0.23 -12.78 11.10
C VAL A 77 1.24 -12.38 11.08
N GLN A 78 2.15 -13.35 10.91
CA GLN A 78 3.59 -13.05 10.82
C GLN A 78 3.92 -12.12 9.66
N PHE A 79 3.26 -12.30 8.52
CA PHE A 79 3.47 -11.49 7.34
C PHE A 79 2.86 -10.10 7.43
N ALA A 80 1.72 -9.94 8.10
CA ALA A 80 1.17 -8.64 8.43
C ALA A 80 2.12 -7.85 9.33
N LEU A 81 2.55 -8.43 10.45
CA LEU A 81 3.49 -7.80 11.38
C LEU A 81 4.83 -7.44 10.71
N ALA A 82 5.34 -8.33 9.85
CA ALA A 82 6.55 -8.05 9.08
C ALA A 82 6.32 -6.88 8.09
N GLY A 83 5.16 -6.85 7.42
CA GLY A 83 4.75 -5.76 6.53
C GLY A 83 4.75 -4.41 7.24
N ASP A 84 4.09 -4.32 8.40
CA ASP A 84 3.98 -3.09 9.20
C ASP A 84 5.33 -2.61 9.73
N PHE A 85 6.18 -3.55 10.15
CA PHE A 85 7.54 -3.25 10.56
C PHE A 85 8.33 -2.59 9.43
N PHE A 86 8.24 -3.11 8.20
CA PHE A 86 8.91 -2.51 7.05
C PHE A 86 8.28 -1.19 6.60
N ASP A 87 6.95 -1.06 6.67
CA ASP A 87 6.27 0.21 6.38
C ASP A 87 6.67 1.31 7.39
N THR A 88 6.93 0.95 8.65
CA THR A 88 7.41 1.88 9.69
C THR A 88 8.86 2.29 9.47
N LEU A 89 9.76 1.35 9.14
CA LEU A 89 11.19 1.63 9.04
C LEU A 89 11.65 2.18 7.69
N SER A 90 10.99 1.77 6.61
CA SER A 90 11.40 2.12 5.25
C SER A 90 10.17 2.28 4.35
N PRO A 91 9.47 3.42 4.45
CA PRO A 91 8.18 3.62 3.78
C PRO A 91 8.27 3.62 2.25
N ALA A 92 9.46 3.74 1.65
CA ALA A 92 9.64 3.74 0.20
C ALA A 92 11.00 3.19 -0.26
N GLY A 93 11.03 2.65 -1.48
CA GLY A 93 12.25 2.23 -2.17
C GLY A 93 12.48 0.71 -2.17
N PRO A 94 13.67 0.24 -2.58
CA PRO A 94 13.94 -1.21 -2.74
C PRO A 94 13.97 -1.99 -1.42
N VAL A 95 13.89 -1.32 -0.27
CA VAL A 95 13.83 -1.90 1.08
C VAL A 95 12.45 -1.63 1.72
N SER A 96 11.46 -1.20 0.95
CA SER A 96 10.08 -1.04 1.44
C SER A 96 9.38 -2.38 1.59
N SER A 97 8.20 -2.35 2.23
CA SER A 97 7.46 -3.57 2.52
C SER A 97 7.05 -4.34 1.25
N GLU A 98 6.75 -3.68 0.14
CA GLU A 98 6.25 -4.34 -1.08
C GLU A 98 7.26 -5.33 -1.68
N PRO A 99 8.51 -4.94 -2.01
CA PRO A 99 9.48 -5.87 -2.58
C PRO A 99 9.91 -6.96 -1.60
N ILE A 100 9.96 -6.68 -0.29
CA ILE A 100 10.36 -7.67 0.73
C ILE A 100 9.22 -8.67 0.97
N MET A 101 7.99 -8.20 1.16
CA MET A 101 6.82 -9.06 1.35
C MET A 101 6.54 -9.89 0.10
N ALA A 102 6.73 -9.34 -1.11
CA ALA A 102 6.64 -10.11 -2.34
C ALA A 102 7.62 -11.29 -2.36
N ARG A 103 8.82 -11.14 -1.79
CA ARG A 103 9.76 -12.26 -1.66
C ARG A 103 9.26 -13.30 -0.67
N PHE A 104 8.71 -12.89 0.47
CA PHE A 104 8.15 -13.81 1.46
C PHE A 104 6.94 -14.58 0.92
N PHE A 105 6.05 -13.91 0.19
CA PHE A 105 4.88 -14.54 -0.41
C PHE A 105 5.30 -15.55 -1.49
N SER A 106 6.22 -15.17 -2.38
CA SER A 106 6.78 -16.04 -3.41
C SER A 106 7.35 -17.34 -2.82
N VAL A 107 8.13 -17.24 -1.73
CA VAL A 107 8.68 -18.42 -1.06
C VAL A 107 7.60 -19.23 -0.34
N ALA A 108 6.64 -18.56 0.31
CA ALA A 108 5.63 -19.24 1.13
C ALA A 108 4.54 -19.94 0.30
N THR A 109 4.32 -19.51 -0.94
CA THR A 109 3.29 -20.03 -1.85
C THR A 109 3.87 -20.78 -3.04
N ASP A 110 5.20 -20.93 -3.12
CA ASP A 110 5.92 -21.47 -4.27
C ASP A 110 5.52 -20.82 -5.60
N THR A 111 5.33 -19.49 -5.59
CA THR A 111 4.96 -18.68 -6.76
C THR A 111 6.08 -17.77 -7.21
N GLY A 112 5.95 -17.18 -8.41
CA GLY A 112 6.94 -16.25 -8.93
C GLY A 112 7.00 -14.93 -8.14
N TYR A 113 8.20 -14.36 -7.99
CA TYR A 113 8.35 -13.04 -7.34
C TYR A 113 7.48 -11.94 -7.97
N SER A 114 7.37 -11.94 -9.31
CA SER A 114 6.52 -10.99 -10.03
C SER A 114 5.02 -11.19 -9.75
N GLU A 115 4.60 -12.41 -9.44
CA GLU A 115 3.21 -12.74 -9.06
C GLU A 115 2.89 -12.18 -7.69
N ALA A 116 3.72 -12.56 -6.72
CA ALA A 116 3.66 -12.06 -5.36
C ALA A 116 3.71 -10.53 -5.29
N LEU A 117 4.58 -9.89 -6.07
CA LEU A 117 4.70 -8.43 -6.11
C LEU A 117 3.44 -7.76 -6.68
N GLY A 118 2.87 -8.32 -7.76
CA GLY A 118 1.65 -7.79 -8.37
C GLY A 118 0.47 -7.84 -7.39
N VAL A 119 0.32 -8.96 -6.69
CA VAL A 119 -0.73 -9.16 -5.68
C VAL A 119 -0.53 -8.24 -4.47
N ARG A 120 0.69 -8.19 -3.90
CA ARG A 120 1.00 -7.31 -2.75
C ARG A 120 0.77 -5.84 -3.09
N SER A 121 1.21 -5.41 -4.28
CA SER A 121 1.03 -4.02 -4.73
C SER A 121 -0.44 -3.69 -4.88
N THR A 122 -1.21 -4.56 -5.53
CA THR A 122 -2.66 -4.37 -5.71
C THR A 122 -3.37 -4.25 -4.36
N ALA A 123 -3.09 -5.16 -3.43
CA ALA A 123 -3.69 -5.13 -2.10
C ALA A 123 -3.35 -3.86 -1.33
N LYS A 124 -2.09 -3.40 -1.39
CA LYS A 124 -1.67 -2.16 -0.73
C LYS A 124 -2.34 -0.91 -1.33
N TYR A 125 -2.49 -0.85 -2.66
CA TYR A 125 -3.18 0.27 -3.31
C TYR A 125 -4.68 0.28 -2.98
N VAL A 126 -5.32 -0.88 -2.92
CA VAL A 126 -6.73 -0.98 -2.48
C VAL A 126 -6.86 -0.47 -1.04
N LYS A 127 -6.04 -0.99 -0.11
CA LYS A 127 -6.06 -0.55 1.29
C LYS A 127 -5.77 0.95 1.45
N SER A 128 -4.70 1.45 0.83
CA SER A 128 -4.31 2.86 0.91
C SER A 128 -5.35 3.78 0.28
N GLY A 129 -5.97 3.35 -0.82
CA GLY A 129 -7.06 4.06 -1.46
C GLY A 129 -8.27 4.17 -0.55
N THR A 130 -8.73 3.05 0.03
CA THR A 130 -9.85 3.04 0.97
C THR A 130 -9.57 3.89 2.21
N GLN A 131 -8.39 3.75 2.81
CA GLN A 131 -7.99 4.54 3.97
C GLN A 131 -7.92 6.03 3.66
N THR A 132 -7.33 6.42 2.53
CA THR A 132 -7.27 7.83 2.12
C THR A 132 -8.67 8.41 1.92
N VAL A 133 -9.56 7.66 1.27
CA VAL A 133 -10.97 8.07 1.08
C VAL A 133 -11.65 8.23 2.43
N PHE A 134 -11.55 7.23 3.31
CA PHE A 134 -12.18 7.25 4.63
C PHE A 134 -11.63 8.37 5.53
N SER A 135 -10.31 8.56 5.59
CA SER A 135 -9.68 9.63 6.36
C SER A 135 -10.01 11.01 5.81
N THR A 136 -10.13 11.17 4.50
CA THR A 136 -10.60 12.41 3.88
C THR A 136 -12.06 12.70 4.26
N VAL A 137 -12.92 11.68 4.22
CA VAL A 137 -14.33 11.76 4.68
C VAL A 137 -14.40 12.21 6.13
N LEU A 138 -13.68 11.52 7.03
CA LEU A 138 -13.68 11.82 8.46
C LEU A 138 -13.11 13.21 8.75
N GLY A 139 -12.02 13.59 8.09
CA GLY A 139 -11.42 14.92 8.20
C GLY A 139 -12.37 16.03 7.78
N MET A 140 -13.16 15.83 6.72
CA MET A 140 -14.20 16.77 6.29
C MET A 140 -15.36 16.86 7.28
N PHE A 141 -15.82 15.74 7.86
CA PHE A 141 -16.86 15.75 8.91
C PHE A 141 -16.42 16.52 10.15
N VAL A 142 -15.16 16.36 10.57
CA VAL A 142 -14.60 17.05 11.73
C VAL A 142 -14.41 18.55 11.46
N LEU A 143 -14.04 18.93 10.24
CA LEU A 143 -13.79 20.33 9.88
C LEU A 143 -15.06 21.20 9.79
N PHE A 144 -16.24 20.62 9.51
CA PHE A 144 -17.44 21.41 9.17
C PHE A 144 -18.62 21.33 10.16
N GLY A 145 -18.58 20.47 11.18
CA GLY A 145 -19.42 20.57 12.38
C GLY A 145 -20.95 20.80 12.23
N THR A 146 -21.60 20.42 11.12
CA THR A 146 -23.03 20.75 10.87
C THR A 146 -23.84 19.64 10.14
N PRO A 147 -25.19 19.62 10.26
CA PRO A 147 -26.04 18.41 10.16
C PRO A 147 -26.62 18.05 8.78
N ASP A 148 -26.29 18.77 7.70
CA ASP A 148 -26.77 18.44 6.35
C ASP A 148 -25.66 17.80 5.50
N ALA A 149 -25.72 16.47 5.37
CA ALA A 149 -24.74 15.66 4.67
C ALA A 149 -24.93 15.63 3.14
N THR A 150 -25.95 16.31 2.59
CA THR A 150 -26.37 16.16 1.18
C THR A 150 -25.30 16.52 0.14
N PRO A 151 -24.55 17.64 0.25
CA PRO A 151 -23.49 17.97 -0.71
C PRO A 151 -22.29 17.01 -0.65
N ILE A 152 -22.02 16.45 0.53
CA ILE A 152 -20.98 15.45 0.77
C ILE A 152 -21.40 14.11 0.18
N LEU A 153 -22.65 13.69 0.38
CA LEU A 153 -23.21 12.48 -0.25
C LEU A 153 -23.22 12.59 -1.78
N LEU A 154 -23.48 13.78 -2.34
CA LEU A 154 -23.36 14.03 -3.77
C LEU A 154 -21.90 13.96 -4.25
N THR A 155 -20.96 14.58 -3.54
CA THR A 155 -19.52 14.55 -3.91
C THR A 155 -18.93 13.14 -3.75
N PHE A 156 -19.36 12.40 -2.74
CA PHE A 156 -19.02 10.99 -2.51
C PHE A 156 -19.65 10.08 -3.56
N GLY A 157 -20.93 10.26 -3.85
CA GLY A 157 -21.62 9.57 -4.94
C GLY A 157 -20.94 9.82 -6.29
N LEU A 158 -20.55 11.07 -6.56
CA LEU A 158 -19.79 11.45 -7.75
C LEU A 158 -18.36 10.89 -7.75
N SER A 159 -17.72 10.76 -6.59
CA SER A 159 -16.36 10.20 -6.48
C SER A 159 -16.35 8.68 -6.59
N ILE A 160 -17.34 7.99 -6.02
CA ILE A 160 -17.57 6.55 -6.24
C ILE A 160 -17.94 6.32 -7.69
N ALA A 161 -18.91 7.06 -8.22
CA ALA A 161 -19.26 6.98 -9.63
C ALA A 161 -18.04 7.30 -10.50
N GLY A 162 -17.22 8.26 -10.12
CA GLY A 162 -15.96 8.63 -10.77
C GLY A 162 -14.91 7.52 -10.70
N LEU A 163 -14.74 6.84 -9.57
CA LEU A 163 -13.86 5.68 -9.41
C LEU A 163 -14.35 4.48 -10.21
N VAL A 164 -15.66 4.23 -10.22
CA VAL A 164 -16.29 3.17 -11.02
C VAL A 164 -16.14 3.48 -12.50
N VAL A 165 -16.38 4.73 -12.91
CA VAL A 165 -16.21 5.18 -14.30
C VAL A 165 -14.74 5.13 -14.70
N PHE A 166 -13.82 5.64 -13.87
CA PHE A 166 -12.39 5.65 -14.14
C PHE A 166 -11.82 4.24 -14.19
N GLY A 167 -12.14 3.40 -13.20
CA GLY A 167 -11.79 1.98 -13.20
C GLY A 167 -12.39 1.25 -14.39
N GLY A 168 -13.66 1.50 -14.72
CA GLY A 168 -14.34 0.96 -15.89
C GLY A 168 -13.70 1.40 -17.21
N VAL A 169 -13.29 2.67 -17.32
CA VAL A 169 -12.55 3.22 -18.47
C VAL A 169 -11.18 2.58 -18.57
N ILE A 170 -10.44 2.43 -17.47
CA ILE A 170 -9.16 1.72 -17.44
C ILE A 170 -9.33 0.27 -17.91
N LEU A 171 -10.33 -0.45 -17.40
CA LEU A 171 -10.61 -1.83 -17.79
C LEU A 171 -11.03 -1.93 -19.26
N ARG A 172 -11.86 -1.01 -19.75
CA ARG A 172 -12.31 -0.95 -21.15
C ARG A 172 -11.17 -0.57 -22.10
N THR A 173 -10.27 0.30 -21.67
CA THR A 173 -9.11 0.76 -22.45
C THR A 173 -7.86 -0.08 -22.21
N ARG A 174 -7.96 -1.18 -21.44
CA ARG A 174 -6.83 -2.02 -21.03
C ARG A 174 -5.92 -2.41 -22.19
N ASN A 175 -6.50 -2.78 -23.35
CA ASN A 175 -5.72 -3.21 -24.51
C ASN A 175 -4.88 -2.06 -25.11
N TYR A 176 -5.39 -0.83 -25.06
CA TYR A 176 -4.67 0.36 -25.51
C TYR A 176 -3.63 0.81 -24.48
N LEU A 177 -3.99 0.79 -23.19
CA LEU A 177 -3.07 1.03 -22.09
C LEU A 177 -1.90 0.03 -22.10
N SER A 178 -2.17 -1.26 -22.29
CA SER A 178 -1.13 -2.30 -22.40
C SER A 178 -0.16 -2.01 -23.53
N LYS A 179 -0.68 -1.65 -24.71
CA LYS A 179 0.14 -1.31 -25.87
C LYS A 179 0.99 -0.06 -25.63
N GLY A 180 0.41 0.95 -24.97
CA GLY A 180 1.11 2.18 -24.60
C GLY A 180 2.21 1.94 -23.56
N ILE A 181 1.87 1.25 -22.46
CA ILE A 181 2.83 0.87 -21.41
C ILE A 181 3.96 0.03 -22.01
N ALA A 182 3.64 -0.98 -22.82
CA ALA A 182 4.66 -1.78 -23.49
C ALA A 182 5.54 -0.92 -24.41
N ALA A 183 4.97 -0.01 -25.20
CA ALA A 183 5.75 0.88 -26.06
C ALA A 183 6.67 1.83 -25.28
N VAL A 184 6.21 2.36 -24.15
CA VAL A 184 6.97 3.31 -23.31
C VAL A 184 8.04 2.60 -22.48
N LEU A 185 7.75 1.41 -21.94
CA LEU A 185 8.67 0.67 -21.07
C LEU A 185 9.69 -0.16 -21.84
N THR A 186 9.39 -0.63 -23.06
CA THR A 186 10.32 -1.43 -23.88
C THR A 186 11.69 -0.78 -24.04
N PRO A 187 11.82 0.52 -24.38
CA PRO A 187 13.12 1.18 -24.50
C PRO A 187 13.93 1.19 -23.20
N ALA A 188 13.27 1.32 -22.05
CA ALA A 188 13.92 1.31 -20.75
C ALA A 188 14.36 -0.11 -20.36
N VAL A 189 13.46 -1.09 -20.50
CA VAL A 189 13.70 -2.50 -20.18
C VAL A 189 14.77 -3.10 -21.09
N SER A 190 14.75 -2.79 -22.39
CA SER A 190 15.76 -3.24 -23.35
C SER A 190 17.15 -2.67 -23.00
N ARG A 191 17.25 -1.38 -22.68
CA ARG A 191 18.53 -0.77 -22.26
C ARG A 191 19.08 -1.38 -20.99
N ILE A 192 18.24 -1.59 -19.98
CA ILE A 192 18.65 -2.15 -18.70
C ILE A 192 19.05 -3.62 -18.88
N SER A 193 18.29 -4.39 -19.64
CA SER A 193 18.58 -5.81 -19.88
C SER A 193 19.81 -6.06 -20.75
N GLY A 194 20.11 -5.17 -21.69
CA GLY A 194 21.36 -5.22 -22.45
C GLY A 194 22.62 -5.04 -21.60
N LEU A 195 22.51 -4.58 -20.34
CA LEU A 195 23.64 -4.50 -19.42
C LEU A 195 24.05 -5.87 -18.85
N TYR A 196 23.16 -6.87 -18.89
CA TYR A 196 23.39 -8.17 -18.26
C TYR A 196 22.93 -9.37 -19.10
N ARG A 197 22.46 -9.17 -20.33
CA ARG A 197 22.05 -10.22 -21.28
C ARG A 197 22.57 -9.93 -22.68
N GLU A 198 23.01 -10.99 -23.37
CA GLU A 198 23.41 -10.94 -24.79
C GLU A 198 22.22 -10.67 -25.72
N GLN A 199 21.03 -11.16 -25.35
CA GLN A 199 19.76 -10.82 -26.00
C GLN A 199 18.91 -9.97 -25.05
N PRO A 200 18.85 -8.64 -25.27
CA PRO A 200 18.03 -7.75 -24.47
C PRO A 200 16.55 -8.15 -24.54
N HIS A 201 15.83 -7.90 -23.46
CA HIS A 201 14.39 -8.07 -23.43
C HIS A 201 13.71 -7.20 -24.50
N ASP A 202 12.84 -7.82 -25.25
CA ASP A 202 12.14 -7.24 -26.39
C ASP A 202 10.73 -6.78 -26.01
N ARG A 203 10.02 -6.23 -27.00
CA ARG A 203 8.65 -5.76 -26.81
C ARG A 203 7.70 -6.88 -26.41
N ALA A 204 7.91 -8.09 -26.93
CA ALA A 204 7.07 -9.24 -26.60
C ALA A 204 7.20 -9.62 -25.12
N PHE A 205 8.41 -9.59 -24.57
CA PHE A 205 8.64 -9.81 -23.14
C PHE A 205 7.91 -8.79 -22.26
N VAL A 206 8.00 -7.50 -22.61
CA VAL A 206 7.33 -6.44 -21.84
C VAL A 206 5.81 -6.54 -21.97
N ALA A 207 5.29 -6.78 -23.17
CA ALA A 207 3.85 -6.97 -23.39
C ALA A 207 3.31 -8.15 -22.58
N ALA A 208 4.01 -9.29 -22.57
CA ALA A 208 3.64 -10.45 -21.76
C ALA A 208 3.71 -10.17 -20.25
N GLY A 209 4.61 -9.28 -19.80
CA GLY A 209 4.64 -8.80 -18.42
C GLY A 209 3.39 -8.00 -18.06
N VAL A 210 2.99 -7.07 -18.93
CA VAL A 210 1.81 -6.22 -18.75
C VAL A 210 0.52 -7.03 -18.80
N ASP A 211 0.41 -8.00 -19.71
CA ASP A 211 -0.77 -8.86 -19.81
C ASP A 211 -0.91 -9.78 -18.59
N ARG A 212 0.19 -10.34 -18.06
CA ARG A 212 0.17 -11.08 -16.80
C ARG A 212 -0.28 -10.21 -15.62
N TYR A 213 0.12 -8.94 -15.59
CA TYR A 213 -0.34 -7.99 -14.57
C TYR A 213 -1.86 -7.76 -14.67
N TRP A 214 -2.40 -7.55 -15.88
CA TRP A 214 -3.84 -7.38 -16.08
C TRP A 214 -4.64 -8.63 -15.75
N GLN A 215 -4.18 -9.82 -16.14
CA GLN A 215 -4.83 -11.08 -15.78
C GLN A 215 -4.92 -11.25 -14.26
N ARG A 216 -3.95 -10.72 -13.49
CA ARG A 216 -3.97 -10.78 -12.03
C ARG A 216 -4.93 -9.76 -11.40
N ILE A 217 -5.00 -8.53 -11.94
CA ILE A 217 -6.02 -7.55 -11.53
C ILE A 217 -7.43 -8.08 -11.82
N VAL A 218 -7.61 -8.68 -13.00
CA VAL A 218 -8.87 -9.27 -13.43
C VAL A 218 -9.19 -10.56 -12.67
N GLY A 219 -8.19 -11.32 -12.20
CA GLY A 219 -8.39 -12.51 -11.36
C GLY A 219 -9.14 -12.21 -10.05
N PHE A 220 -8.99 -11.01 -9.50
CA PHE A 220 -9.81 -10.55 -8.36
C PHE A 220 -11.29 -10.33 -8.71
N GLN A 221 -11.67 -10.25 -10.00
CA GLN A 221 -13.09 -10.19 -10.42
C GLN A 221 -13.84 -11.49 -10.11
N GLU A 222 -13.14 -12.63 -10.06
CA GLU A 222 -13.75 -13.92 -9.73
C GLU A 222 -13.92 -14.12 -8.22
N THR A 223 -13.29 -13.26 -7.40
CA THR A 223 -13.34 -13.31 -5.93
C THR A 223 -13.59 -11.93 -5.29
N PRO A 224 -14.74 -11.28 -5.56
CA PRO A 224 -15.05 -9.95 -5.03
C PRO A 224 -15.09 -9.89 -3.49
N ARG A 225 -15.32 -11.02 -2.82
CA ARG A 225 -15.25 -11.12 -1.34
C ARG A 225 -13.83 -10.91 -0.80
N LEU A 226 -12.80 -11.30 -1.55
CA LEU A 226 -11.40 -11.08 -1.14
C LEU A 226 -11.03 -9.61 -1.25
N LEU A 227 -11.51 -8.91 -2.29
CA LEU A 227 -11.34 -7.46 -2.40
C LEU A 227 -12.01 -6.71 -1.25
N ALA A 228 -13.20 -7.13 -0.84
CA ALA A 228 -13.88 -6.56 0.32
C ALA A 228 -13.06 -6.76 1.62
N LEU A 229 -12.46 -7.93 1.82
CA LEU A 229 -11.62 -8.22 2.98
C LEU A 229 -10.28 -7.47 2.97
N ILE A 230 -9.74 -7.14 1.80
CA ILE A 230 -8.53 -6.31 1.64
C ILE A 230 -8.83 -4.82 1.90
N ALA A 231 -10.09 -4.40 1.65
CA ALA A 231 -10.52 -3.02 1.81
C ALA A 231 -10.90 -2.65 3.26
N VAL A 232 -11.13 -3.64 4.12
CA VAL A 232 -11.33 -3.48 5.57
C VAL A 232 -9.98 -3.33 6.26
#